data_AF-A0A914R0A4-F1
#
_entry.id   AF-A0A914R0A4-F1
#
_cell.length_a   1.000
_cell.length_b   1.000
_cell.length_c   1.000
_cell.angle_alpha   90.00
_cell.angle_beta   90.00
_cell.angle_gamma   90.00
#
_symmetry.space_group_name_H-M   'P 1'
#
loop_
_entity.id
_entity.type
_entity.pdbx_description
1 polymer ?
#
loop_
_entity_poly.entity_id
_entity_poly.type
_entity_poly.pdbx_seq_one_letter_code
_entity_poly.pdbx_strand_id
1 'polypeptide(L)'
;MKGQIASVSLSQKNCLAVGFGQHVQMFENVIDNGIVTPYLSHFAGGDVRQVQFCPHEDILGIGHARGFSSIIVPGSGDPDVSGLVHNPFESKAQRREREVKMLLDKLQPEMIALDPSQINRVKKQNEVVQDEKVPKAIRVKPDYSWPLLSRFKRY
;
A
#
# COMPACT_ATOMS: atom_id res chain seq x y z
N MET A 1 13.03 -12.29 9.24
CA MET A 1 11.63 -12.73 9.06
C MET A 1 11.61 -14.13 8.49
N LYS A 2 10.97 -15.09 9.16
CA LYS A 2 10.69 -16.43 8.63
C LYS A 2 9.23 -16.74 8.94
N GLY A 3 8.41 -16.97 7.92
CA GLY A 3 6.97 -17.19 8.05
C GLY A 3 6.16 -16.36 7.06
N GLN A 4 4.92 -16.76 6.80
CA GLN A 4 3.98 -15.99 5.99
C GLN A 4 3.56 -14.73 6.75
N ILE A 5 3.53 -13.59 6.05
CA ILE A 5 3.08 -12.32 6.59
C ILE A 5 1.55 -12.35 6.65
N ALA A 6 0.98 -12.06 7.80
CA ALA A 6 -0.47 -12.02 8.01
C ALA A 6 -1.03 -10.62 7.71
N SER A 7 -0.36 -9.58 8.19
CA SER A 7 -0.79 -8.19 8.03
C SER A 7 0.37 -7.22 8.13
N VAL A 8 0.18 -6.05 7.51
CA VAL A 8 1.14 -4.94 7.51
C VAL A 8 0.36 -3.65 7.75
N SER A 9 0.90 -2.75 8.57
CA SER A 9 0.35 -1.41 8.80
C SER A 9 1.47 -0.38 8.79
N LEU A 10 1.20 0.78 8.20
CA LEU A 10 2.10 1.93 8.22
C LEU A 10 1.52 3.00 9.14
N SER A 11 2.37 3.60 9.97
CA SER A 11 2.00 4.70 10.86
C SER A 11 2.11 6.06 10.16
N GLN A 12 1.57 7.12 10.79
CA GLN A 12 1.65 8.48 10.27
C GLN A 12 3.11 8.97 10.13
N LYS A 13 3.99 8.53 11.03
CA LYS A 13 5.43 8.85 11.05
C LYS A 13 6.32 7.78 10.41
N ASN A 14 5.85 7.10 9.36
CA ASN A 14 6.67 6.16 8.58
C ASN A 14 7.22 4.96 9.40
N CYS A 15 6.50 4.55 10.45
CA CYS A 15 6.79 3.31 11.17
C CYS A 15 5.97 2.15 10.58
N LEU A 16 6.62 1.08 10.16
CA LEU A 16 6.01 -0.09 9.54
C LEU A 16 5.89 -1.23 10.57
N ALA A 17 4.67 -1.67 10.86
CA ALA A 17 4.42 -2.88 11.64
C ALA A 17 4.13 -4.07 10.69
N VAL A 18 4.80 -5.19 10.92
CA VAL A 18 4.64 -6.43 10.17
C VAL A 18 4.32 -7.57 11.14
N GLY A 19 3.12 -8.13 11.01
CA GLY A 19 2.69 -9.31 11.78
C GLY A 19 2.93 -10.61 11.01
N PHE A 20 3.59 -11.58 11.62
CA PHE A 20 3.80 -12.92 11.05
C PHE A 20 3.84 -13.99 12.15
N GLY A 21 3.13 -15.10 11.95
CA GLY A 21 3.00 -16.14 12.98
C GLY A 21 2.54 -15.53 14.30
N GLN A 22 3.32 -15.68 15.37
CA GLN A 22 3.03 -15.15 16.70
C GLN A 22 3.85 -13.89 17.05
N HIS A 23 4.55 -13.34 16.07
CA HIS A 23 5.44 -12.20 16.25
C HIS A 23 4.96 -10.98 15.46
N VAL A 24 5.25 -9.81 16.01
CA VAL A 24 5.09 -8.52 15.34
C VAL A 24 6.42 -7.81 15.38
N GLN A 25 6.89 -7.35 14.23
CA GLN A 25 8.12 -6.57 14.10
C GLN A 25 7.78 -5.17 13.58
N MET A 26 8.41 -4.16 14.17
CA MET A 26 8.23 -2.76 13.80
C MET A 26 9.53 -2.20 13.25
N PHE A 27 9.45 -1.43 12.17
CA PHE A 27 10.57 -0.83 11.48
C PHE A 27 10.35 0.68 11.36
N GLU A 28 11.36 1.48 11.67
CA GLU A 28 11.28 2.94 11.56
C GLU A 28 11.84 3.42 10.22
N ASN A 29 11.29 4.53 9.70
CA ASN A 29 11.80 5.26 8.53
C ASN A 29 11.99 4.40 7.28
N VAL A 30 11.04 3.50 7.03
CA VAL A 30 11.13 2.51 5.94
C VAL A 30 11.18 3.16 4.57
N ILE A 31 10.37 4.21 4.35
CA ILE A 31 10.29 4.88 3.05
C ILE A 31 11.53 5.75 2.78
N ASP A 32 12.11 6.39 3.80
CA ASP A 32 13.16 7.40 3.61
C ASP A 32 14.57 6.80 3.62
N ASN A 33 14.86 5.91 4.58
CA ASN A 33 16.22 5.42 4.84
C ASN A 33 16.41 3.94 4.44
N GLY A 34 15.35 3.25 4.01
CA GLY A 34 15.36 1.81 3.76
C GLY A 34 15.41 0.97 5.04
N ILE A 35 15.05 -0.32 4.92
CA ILE A 35 14.92 -1.22 6.07
C ILE A 35 16.29 -1.80 6.45
N VAL A 36 16.77 -1.51 7.66
CA VAL A 36 18.03 -2.07 8.18
C VAL A 36 17.77 -3.16 9.21
N THR A 37 17.04 -2.85 10.28
CA THR A 37 16.75 -3.77 11.39
C THR A 37 15.41 -3.44 12.02
N PRO A 38 14.68 -4.42 12.59
CA PRO A 38 13.48 -4.12 13.35
C PRO A 38 13.86 -3.27 14.57
N TYR A 39 13.19 -2.13 14.72
CA TYR A 39 13.32 -1.25 15.88
C TYR A 39 12.73 -1.93 17.12
N LEU A 40 11.58 -2.57 16.98
CA LEU A 40 10.92 -3.32 18.05
C LEU A 40 10.42 -4.68 17.55
N SER A 41 10.40 -5.65 18.45
CA SER A 41 9.85 -6.98 18.21
C SER A 41 9.01 -7.39 19.41
N HIS A 42 7.77 -7.81 19.14
CA HIS A 42 6.81 -8.23 20.15
C HIS A 42 6.32 -9.65 19.88
N PHE A 43 6.07 -10.41 20.94
CA PHE A 43 5.47 -11.74 20.86
C PHE A 43 4.02 -11.66 21.36
N ALA A 44 3.07 -11.88 20.46
CA ALA A 44 1.64 -11.73 20.74
C ALA A 44 1.04 -12.94 21.50
N GLY A 45 1.79 -14.04 21.68
CA GLY A 45 1.32 -15.22 22.41
C GLY A 45 0.29 -16.09 21.69
N GLY A 46 -0.08 -15.72 20.46
CA GLY A 46 -0.97 -16.45 19.55
C GLY A 46 -0.85 -15.91 18.13
N ASP A 47 -1.42 -16.62 17.16
CA ASP A 47 -1.22 -16.28 15.74
C ASP A 47 -1.87 -14.93 15.42
N VAL A 48 -1.05 -14.00 14.92
CA VAL A 48 -1.42 -12.64 14.55
C VAL A 48 -2.22 -12.66 13.25
N ARG A 49 -3.36 -11.95 13.25
CA ARG A 49 -4.22 -11.80 12.07
C ARG A 49 -4.17 -10.39 11.50
N GLN A 50 -4.18 -9.38 12.38
CA GLN A 50 -4.21 -7.98 11.97
C GLN A 50 -3.38 -7.13 12.92
N VAL A 51 -2.61 -6.20 12.36
CA VAL A 51 -1.94 -5.13 13.09
C VAL A 51 -2.43 -3.79 12.55
N GLN A 52 -2.65 -2.81 13.44
CA GLN A 52 -3.09 -1.48 13.05
C GLN A 52 -2.63 -0.44 14.06
N PHE A 53 -2.05 0.66 13.57
CA PHE A 53 -1.68 1.79 14.43
C PHE A 53 -2.91 2.61 14.83
N CYS A 54 -2.90 3.12 16.06
CA CYS A 54 -3.86 4.12 16.51
C CYS A 54 -3.51 5.48 15.88
N PRO A 55 -4.46 6.20 15.26
CA PRO A 55 -4.20 7.55 14.78
C PRO A 55 -3.83 8.51 15.93
N HIS A 56 -2.81 9.35 15.73
CA HIS A 56 -2.36 10.39 16.68
C HIS A 56 -1.85 9.90 18.04
N GLU A 57 -1.74 8.60 18.24
CA GLU A 57 -1.26 7.99 19.47
C GLU A 57 -0.15 6.99 19.17
N ASP A 58 0.81 6.86 20.09
CA ASP A 58 1.93 5.92 19.99
C ASP A 58 1.50 4.50 20.39
N ILE A 59 0.44 3.98 19.77
CA ILE A 59 -0.15 2.68 20.11
C ILE A 59 -0.32 1.82 18.85
N LEU A 60 0.09 0.56 18.94
CA LEU A 60 -0.18 -0.47 17.94
C LEU A 60 -1.17 -1.50 18.52
N GLY A 61 -2.31 -1.65 17.84
CA GLY A 61 -3.26 -2.72 18.09
C GLY A 61 -2.86 -4.00 17.34
N ILE A 62 -2.93 -5.13 18.04
CA ILE A 62 -2.58 -6.46 17.54
C ILE A 62 -3.75 -7.40 17.79
N GLY A 63 -4.47 -7.75 16.73
CA GLY A 63 -5.46 -8.81 16.73
C GLY A 63 -4.79 -10.16 16.52
N HIS A 64 -4.88 -11.05 17.51
CA HIS A 64 -4.29 -12.38 17.49
C HIS A 64 -5.31 -13.47 17.90
N ALA A 65 -5.01 -14.74 17.71
CA ALA A 65 -5.96 -15.84 17.93
C ALA A 65 -6.55 -15.90 19.36
N ARG A 66 -5.86 -15.33 20.35
CA ARG A 66 -6.28 -15.29 21.76
C ARG A 66 -7.07 -14.02 22.14
N GLY A 67 -7.25 -13.08 21.21
CA GLY A 67 -7.98 -11.85 21.43
C GLY A 67 -7.25 -10.64 20.85
N PHE A 68 -7.16 -9.58 21.65
CA PHE A 68 -6.57 -8.31 21.25
C PHE A 68 -5.52 -7.89 22.28
N SER A 69 -4.39 -7.41 21.81
CA SER A 69 -3.38 -6.74 22.62
C SER A 69 -3.04 -5.39 22.00
N SER A 70 -2.83 -4.38 22.83
CA SER A 70 -2.27 -3.10 22.42
C SER A 70 -0.90 -2.93 23.04
N ILE A 71 0.07 -2.45 22.26
CA ILE A 71 1.42 -2.15 22.73
C ILE A 71 1.77 -0.71 22.39
N ILE A 72 2.59 -0.10 23.25
CA ILE A 72 3.11 1.25 22.99
C ILE A 72 4.24 1.13 21.97
N VAL A 73 4.16 1.92 20.91
CA VAL A 73 5.19 2.03 19.88
C VAL A 73 5.62 3.50 19.80
N PRO A 74 6.72 3.87 20.48
CA PRO A 74 7.17 5.25 20.54
C PRO A 74 7.41 5.83 19.16
N GLY A 75 7.01 7.09 18.94
CA GLY A 75 7.28 7.81 17.70
C GLY A 75 6.47 7.35 16.49
N SER A 76 5.39 6.58 16.69
CA SER A 76 4.54 6.10 15.59
C SER A 76 3.39 7.06 15.25
N GLY A 77 2.89 7.83 16.22
CA GLY A 77 1.80 8.77 16.09
C GLY A 77 2.24 10.20 15.73
N ASP A 78 1.40 10.89 14.97
CA ASP A 78 1.56 12.31 14.71
C ASP A 78 0.91 13.16 15.82
N PRO A 79 1.70 13.93 16.61
CA PRO A 79 1.15 14.77 17.67
C PRO A 79 0.32 15.95 17.14
N ASP A 80 0.48 16.34 15.86
CA ASP A 80 -0.28 17.45 15.29
C ASP A 80 -1.68 17.00 14.89
N VAL A 81 -2.62 17.16 15.82
CA VAL A 81 -4.03 16.87 15.60
C VAL A 81 -4.73 18.10 15.04
N SER A 82 -4.99 18.09 13.74
CA SER A 82 -5.83 19.11 13.09
C SER A 82 -7.30 18.93 13.48
N GLY A 83 -7.76 19.71 14.48
CA GLY A 83 -9.12 19.63 15.04
C GLY A 83 -10.27 19.87 14.05
N LEU A 84 -10.01 20.41 12.86
CA LEU A 84 -11.01 20.65 11.82
C LEU A 84 -11.29 19.41 10.95
N VAL A 85 -10.31 18.51 10.80
CA VAL A 85 -10.41 17.34 9.92
C VAL A 85 -10.64 16.08 10.73
N HIS A 86 -9.90 15.87 11.82
CA HIS A 86 -10.07 14.70 12.68
C HIS A 86 -9.73 15.06 14.13
N ASN A 87 -10.76 15.23 14.95
CA ASN A 87 -10.61 15.52 16.38
C ASN A 87 -10.92 14.26 17.21
N PRO A 88 -9.94 13.66 17.92
CA PRO A 88 -10.16 12.56 18.86
C PRO A 88 -11.10 12.93 20.01
N PHE A 89 -11.11 14.20 20.41
CA PHE A 89 -11.90 14.73 21.52
C PHE A 89 -13.17 15.46 21.03
N GLU A 90 -13.83 14.93 20.00
CA GLU A 90 -15.01 15.57 19.43
C GLU A 90 -16.23 15.55 20.36
N SER A 91 -16.92 16.69 20.48
CA SER A 91 -18.20 16.76 21.20
C SER A 91 -19.34 16.18 20.37
N LYS A 92 -20.47 15.85 21.02
CA LYS A 92 -21.68 15.37 20.31
C LYS A 92 -22.21 16.38 19.28
N ALA A 93 -22.01 17.68 19.49
CA ALA A 93 -22.40 18.71 18.52
C ALA A 93 -21.46 18.68 17.31
N GLN A 94 -20.15 18.70 17.55
CA GLN A 94 -19.13 18.64 16.51
C GLN A 94 -19.26 17.38 15.65
N ARG A 95 -19.51 16.21 16.27
CA ARG A 95 -19.73 14.96 15.54
C ARG A 95 -20.90 15.04 14.56
N ARG A 96 -22.04 15.62 14.98
CA ARG A 96 -23.23 15.78 14.12
C ARG A 96 -22.95 16.70 12.94
N GLU A 97 -22.32 17.86 13.19
CA GLU A 97 -21.97 18.82 12.14
C GLU A 97 -20.95 18.23 11.15
N ARG A 98 -19.96 17.49 11.67
CA ARG A 98 -18.95 16.80 10.88
C ARG A 98 -19.58 15.74 9.97
N GLU A 99 -20.49 14.93 10.50
CA GLU A 99 -21.19 13.91 9.71
C GLU A 99 -22.00 14.53 8.57
N VAL A 100 -22.76 15.61 8.85
CA VAL A 100 -23.49 16.35 7.81
C VAL A 100 -22.53 16.91 6.76
N LYS A 101 -21.42 17.52 7.19
CA LYS A 101 -20.41 18.06 6.28
C LYS A 101 -19.78 16.97 5.41
N MET A 102 -19.42 15.82 5.98
CA MET A 102 -18.86 14.68 5.24
C MET A 102 -19.84 14.10 4.21
N LEU A 103 -21.14 14.17 4.46
CA LEU A 103 -22.16 13.75 3.50
C LEU A 103 -22.33 14.75 2.35
N LEU A 104 -22.29 16.05 2.65
CA LEU A 104 -22.35 17.11 1.63
C LEU A 104 -21.09 17.12 0.75
N ASP A 105 -19.92 16.94 1.35
CA ASP A 105 -18.61 16.94 0.68
C ASP A 105 -18.25 15.56 0.06
N LYS A 106 -19.18 14.59 0.07
CA LYS A 106 -18.92 13.22 -0.40
C LYS A 106 -18.56 13.22 -1.88
N LEU A 107 -17.33 12.78 -2.17
CA LEU A 107 -16.83 12.65 -3.54
C LEU A 107 -17.59 11.59 -4.34
N GLN A 108 -17.80 11.88 -5.62
CA GLN A 108 -18.39 10.95 -6.57
C GLN A 108 -17.35 9.88 -6.98
N PRO A 109 -17.76 8.63 -7.29
CA PRO A 109 -16.83 7.56 -7.61
C PRO A 109 -15.96 7.84 -8.85
N GLU A 110 -16.45 8.64 -9.79
CA GLU A 110 -15.75 9.06 -11.01
C GLU A 110 -14.57 9.99 -10.74
N MET A 111 -14.48 10.57 -9.54
CA MET A 111 -13.37 11.44 -9.12
C MET A 111 -12.14 10.66 -8.62
N ILE A 112 -12.22 9.33 -8.52
CA ILE A 112 -11.10 8.50 -8.08
C ILE A 112 -10.11 8.31 -9.24
N ALA A 113 -8.94 8.96 -9.16
CA ALA A 113 -7.88 8.89 -10.15
C ALA A 113 -6.50 8.68 -9.49
N LEU A 114 -5.52 8.22 -10.27
CA LEU A 114 -4.13 8.02 -9.76
C LEU A 114 -3.49 9.33 -9.31
N ASP A 115 -3.70 10.41 -10.07
CA ASP A 115 -3.29 11.77 -9.69
C ASP A 115 -4.55 12.62 -9.44
N PRO A 116 -4.84 12.99 -8.17
CA PRO A 116 -6.03 13.77 -7.83
C PRO A 116 -6.02 15.18 -8.44
N SER A 117 -4.85 15.69 -8.86
CA SER A 117 -4.72 17.01 -9.49
C SER A 117 -5.27 17.07 -10.92
N GLN A 118 -5.63 15.91 -11.50
CA GLN A 118 -6.15 15.82 -12.86
C GLN A 118 -7.49 16.54 -13.06
N ILE A 119 -8.28 16.70 -12.00
CA ILE A 119 -9.57 17.41 -12.05
C ILE A 119 -9.39 18.87 -12.49
N ASN A 120 -8.27 19.48 -12.13
CA ASN A 120 -7.95 20.87 -12.48
C ASN A 120 -7.28 21.04 -13.85
N ARG A 121 -6.96 19.94 -14.54
CA ARG A 121 -6.27 20.00 -15.83
C ARG A 121 -7.27 20.11 -16.97
N VAL A 122 -6.99 21.02 -17.90
CA VAL A 122 -7.70 21.07 -19.18
C VAL A 122 -7.26 19.84 -19.98
N LYS A 123 -8.22 19.08 -20.50
CA LYS A 123 -7.93 17.99 -21.44
C LYS A 123 -7.21 18.61 -22.65
N LYS A 124 -5.94 18.29 -22.85
CA LYS A 124 -5.34 18.46 -24.16
C LYS A 124 -6.15 17.58 -25.10
N GLN A 125 -6.79 18.18 -26.11
CA GLN A 125 -7.42 17.40 -27.17
C GLN A 125 -6.39 16.40 -27.65
N ASN A 126 -6.79 15.14 -27.76
CA ASN A 126 -5.92 14.06 -28.16
C ASN A 126 -5.19 14.45 -29.45
N GLU A 127 -3.93 14.89 -29.33
CA GLU A 127 -2.97 14.55 -30.36
C GLU A 127 -3.02 13.04 -30.38
N VAL A 128 -3.51 12.49 -31.49
CA VAL A 128 -3.39 11.08 -31.79
C VAL A 128 -1.92 10.76 -31.56
N VAL A 129 -1.61 10.19 -30.39
CA VAL A 129 -0.30 9.63 -30.13
C VAL A 129 -0.22 8.53 -31.16
N GLN A 130 0.41 8.84 -32.28
CA GLN A 130 0.87 7.84 -33.22
C GLN A 130 1.74 6.97 -32.34
N ASP A 131 1.24 5.78 -31.97
CA ASP A 131 2.04 4.76 -31.33
C ASP A 131 3.35 4.71 -32.13
N GLU A 132 4.43 5.21 -31.51
CA GLU A 132 5.72 5.24 -32.14
C GLU A 132 5.98 3.82 -32.60
N LYS A 133 6.10 3.67 -33.92
CA LYS A 133 6.42 2.41 -34.59
C LYS A 133 7.61 1.81 -33.84
N VAL A 134 7.34 0.83 -32.97
CA VAL A 134 8.39 -0.05 -32.47
C VAL A 134 9.09 -0.55 -33.73
N PRO A 135 10.38 -0.26 -33.94
CA PRO A 135 11.04 -0.64 -35.17
C PRO A 135 10.89 -2.16 -35.32
N LYS A 136 10.39 -2.59 -36.49
CA LYS A 136 10.36 -4.00 -36.91
C LYS A 136 11.79 -4.49 -37.16
N ALA A 137 12.58 -4.54 -36.11
CA ALA A 137 13.91 -5.12 -36.04
C ALA A 137 14.05 -5.49 -34.56
N ILE A 138 13.89 -6.74 -34.15
CA ILE A 138 14.63 -7.89 -34.64
C ILE A 138 13.69 -9.11 -34.49
N ARG A 139 13.15 -9.61 -35.60
CA ARG A 139 12.58 -10.95 -35.63
C ARG A 139 13.74 -11.89 -35.96
N VAL A 140 14.51 -12.30 -34.94
CA VAL A 140 15.50 -13.37 -35.13
C VAL A 140 14.71 -14.59 -35.59
N LYS A 141 14.93 -15.03 -36.82
CA LYS A 141 14.39 -16.31 -37.29
C LYS A 141 15.08 -17.39 -36.45
N PRO A 142 14.34 -18.30 -35.80
CA PRO A 142 14.95 -19.47 -35.19
C PRO A 142 15.68 -20.24 -36.28
N ASP A 143 16.94 -20.52 -36.02
CA ASP A 143 17.90 -21.27 -36.81
C ASP A 143 17.51 -22.74 -36.88
N TYR A 144 16.48 -23.04 -37.67
CA TYR A 144 16.18 -24.42 -38.06
C TYR A 144 17.08 -24.84 -39.21
N SER A 145 18.25 -25.37 -38.86
CA SER A 145 19.03 -26.22 -39.77
C SER A 145 18.35 -27.59 -39.87
N TRP A 146 17.77 -27.90 -41.02
CA TRP A 146 17.42 -29.28 -41.37
C TRP A 146 18.27 -29.70 -42.57
N PRO A 147 19.02 -30.81 -42.49
CA PRO A 147 19.83 -31.30 -43.59
C PRO A 147 18.96 -31.80 -44.76
N LEU A 148 19.39 -31.44 -45.97
CA LEU A 148 18.84 -31.86 -47.25
C LEU A 148 18.72 -33.38 -47.35
N LEU A 149 17.49 -33.90 -47.34
CA LEU A 149 17.19 -35.19 -47.97
C LEU A 149 16.58 -34.95 -49.35
N SER A 150 17.48 -34.65 -50.28
CA SER A 150 17.30 -34.70 -51.71
C SER A 150 17.22 -36.16 -52.19
N ARG A 151 16.06 -36.81 -52.05
CA ARG A 151 15.74 -37.99 -52.87
C ARG A 151 14.29 -38.40 -52.71
N PHE A 152 13.44 -38.05 -53.67
CA PHE A 152 12.47 -39.01 -54.23
C PHE A 152 11.82 -38.41 -55.50
N LYS A 153 12.36 -38.78 -56.66
CA LYS A 153 11.61 -38.84 -57.91
C LYS A 153 12.15 -40.00 -58.76
N ARG A 154 11.21 -40.75 -59.35
CA ARG A 154 11.29 -42.00 -60.17
C ARG A 154 10.96 -43.23 -59.32
N TYR A 155 9.89 -43.99 -59.55
CA TYR A 155 8.95 -44.16 -60.67
C TYR A 155 7.51 -44.19 -60.17
#